data_AF-A0A7S2VWH0-F1
#
_entry.id   AF-A0A7S2VWH0-F1
#
_cell.length_a   1.000
_cell.length_b   1.000
_cell.length_c   1.000
_cell.angle_alpha   90.00
_cell.angle_beta   90.00
_cell.angle_gamma   90.00
#
_symmetry.space_group_name_H-M   'P 1'
#
loop_
_entity.id
_entity.type
_entity.pdbx_description
1 polymer ?
#
loop_
_entity_poly.entity_id
_entity_poly.type
_entity_poly.pdbx_seq_one_letter_code
_entity_poly.pdbx_strand_id
1 'polypeptide(L)'
;ASVEECAAYEFRKDFKAKIAGLQKQRVLKQEIKKLNNHSQLYLSRRKLGVKGLWVRDWRVKGTWKREGEDIWTVYNDTVEFDQDHPLVPGSIRASTVTTWLYEPMKIGDIQATKATFIARIDVKLFVPNVIMNKLAVGFANNMIALRKKFDKTKEIG
;
A
#
# COMPACT_ATOMS: atom_id res chain seq x y z
N ALA A 1 -1.89 10.11 -16.88
CA ALA A 1 -1.87 10.73 -15.54
C ALA A 1 -0.45 11.16 -15.25
N SER A 2 -0.27 12.23 -14.49
CA SER A 2 1.06 12.70 -14.08
C SER A 2 1.64 11.82 -12.96
N VAL A 3 2.94 11.98 -12.70
CA VAL A 3 3.62 11.29 -11.58
C VAL A 3 3.01 11.74 -10.24
N GLU A 4 2.62 13.00 -10.12
CA GLU A 4 1.95 13.56 -8.92
C GLU A 4 0.58 12.94 -8.70
N GLU A 5 -0.23 12.80 -9.75
CA GLU A 5 -1.55 12.18 -9.65
C GLU A 5 -1.43 10.71 -9.20
N CYS A 6 -0.49 9.98 -9.79
CA CYS A 6 -0.22 8.59 -9.44
C CYS A 6 0.26 8.45 -8.00
N ALA A 7 1.28 9.21 -7.60
CA ALA A 7 1.86 9.19 -6.27
C ALA A 7 0.84 9.64 -5.21
N ALA A 8 0.11 10.73 -5.44
CA ALA A 8 -0.91 11.22 -4.52
C ALA A 8 -2.09 10.24 -4.39
N TYR A 9 -2.50 9.60 -5.49
CA TYR A 9 -3.53 8.57 -5.44
C TYR A 9 -3.05 7.37 -4.62
N GLU A 10 -1.83 6.88 -4.82
CA GLU A 10 -1.30 5.74 -4.06
C GLU A 10 -1.10 6.09 -2.59
N PHE A 11 -0.45 7.22 -2.31
CA PHE A 11 -0.03 7.64 -0.97
C PHE A 11 -1.22 7.93 -0.08
N ARG A 12 -2.24 8.63 -0.56
CA ARG A 12 -3.46 8.86 0.22
C ARG A 12 -4.26 7.57 0.36
N LYS A 13 -4.26 6.99 1.57
CA LYS A 13 -4.94 5.72 1.90
C LYS A 13 -6.33 5.91 2.49
N ASP A 14 -6.65 7.13 2.88
CA ASP A 14 -7.87 7.58 3.56
C ASP A 14 -8.99 8.03 2.61
N PHE A 15 -8.79 7.92 1.29
CA PHE A 15 -9.87 8.16 0.34
C PHE A 15 -11.09 7.26 0.59
N LYS A 16 -12.29 7.85 0.60
CA LYS A 16 -13.57 7.14 0.78
C LYS A 16 -13.69 5.88 -0.10
N ALA A 17 -13.28 5.98 -1.37
CA ALA A 17 -13.31 4.84 -2.30
C ALA A 17 -12.40 3.67 -1.87
N LYS A 18 -11.23 3.96 -1.26
CA LYS A 18 -10.35 2.92 -0.72
C LYS A 18 -10.89 2.35 0.57
N ILE A 19 -11.44 3.20 1.44
CA ILE A 19 -12.07 2.79 2.71
C ILE A 19 -13.23 1.82 2.45
N ALA A 20 -14.10 2.12 1.48
CA ALA A 20 -15.20 1.25 1.09
C ALA A 20 -14.76 -0.16 0.62
N GLY A 21 -13.53 -0.28 0.12
CA GLY A 21 -12.94 -1.56 -0.32
C GLY A 21 -12.32 -2.39 0.80
N LEU A 22 -12.13 -1.85 2.01
CA LEU A 22 -11.33 -2.49 3.06
C LEU A 22 -11.92 -3.80 3.57
N GLN A 23 -13.25 -3.92 3.65
CA GLN A 23 -13.92 -5.16 4.07
C GLN A 23 -13.63 -6.30 3.09
N LYS A 24 -13.65 -6.03 1.77
CA LYS A 24 -13.29 -7.01 0.72
C LYS A 24 -11.81 -7.43 0.82
N GLN A 25 -10.97 -6.58 1.38
CA GLN A 25 -9.54 -6.83 1.61
C GLN A 25 -9.25 -7.48 2.98
N ARG A 26 -10.29 -7.93 3.71
CA ARG A 26 -10.17 -8.60 5.02
C ARG A 26 -9.46 -7.75 6.08
N VAL A 27 -9.52 -6.43 5.91
CA VAL A 27 -9.00 -5.45 6.86
C VAL A 27 -10.01 -5.32 7.99
N LEU A 28 -9.54 -5.58 9.22
CA LEU A 28 -10.33 -5.43 10.44
C LEU A 28 -10.31 -3.99 10.93
N LYS A 29 -9.14 -3.35 10.84
CA LYS A 29 -8.94 -1.97 11.23
C LYS A 29 -7.87 -1.35 10.35
N GLN A 30 -8.06 -0.10 9.96
CA GLN A 30 -7.04 0.72 9.33
C GLN A 30 -7.12 2.12 9.93
N GLU A 31 -5.98 2.65 10.34
CA GLU A 31 -5.84 4.02 10.82
C GLU A 31 -4.70 4.68 10.06
N ILE A 32 -4.97 5.88 9.55
CA ILE A 32 -4.00 6.72 8.86
C ILE A 32 -3.84 7.98 9.69
N LYS A 33 -2.61 8.29 10.09
CA LYS A 33 -2.30 9.53 10.82
C LYS A 33 -1.26 10.29 10.03
N LYS A 34 -1.63 11.46 9.50
CA LYS A 34 -0.66 12.37 8.89
C LYS A 34 0.33 12.80 9.96
N LEU A 35 1.63 12.62 9.71
CA LEU A 35 2.69 13.03 10.62
C LEU A 35 3.22 14.40 10.23
N ASN A 36 3.44 14.62 8.94
CA ASN A 36 3.79 15.91 8.35
C ASN A 36 3.40 15.92 6.85
N ASN A 37 3.90 16.89 6.08
CA ASN A 37 3.58 16.99 4.65
C ASN A 37 4.18 15.86 3.79
N HIS A 38 5.23 15.19 4.27
CA HIS A 38 5.97 14.16 3.55
C HIS A 38 5.77 12.76 4.10
N SER A 39 5.08 12.60 5.23
CA SER A 39 4.95 11.31 5.90
C SER A 39 3.62 11.10 6.62
N GLN A 40 3.23 9.83 6.73
CA GLN A 40 2.05 9.38 7.43
C GLN A 40 2.33 8.04 8.10
N LEU A 41 1.65 7.80 9.22
CA LEU A 41 1.56 6.50 9.85
C LEU A 41 0.40 5.72 9.22
N TYR A 42 0.68 4.49 8.86
CA TYR A 42 -0.25 3.51 8.32
C TYR A 42 -0.32 2.32 9.27
N LEU A 43 -1.39 2.26 10.06
CA LEU A 43 -1.68 1.14 10.94
C LEU A 43 -2.76 0.27 10.29
N SER A 44 -2.52 -1.02 10.18
CA SER A 44 -3.51 -1.93 9.59
C SER A 44 -3.50 -3.28 10.27
N ARG A 45 -4.71 -3.75 10.61
CA ARG A 45 -4.94 -5.08 11.14
C ARG A 45 -5.77 -5.88 10.17
N ARG A 46 -5.30 -7.07 9.76
CA ARG A 46 -5.96 -7.86 8.71
C ARG A 46 -5.96 -9.35 9.01
N LYS A 47 -7.00 -10.04 8.55
CA LYS A 47 -7.04 -11.50 8.50
C LYS A 47 -6.35 -11.97 7.21
N LEU A 48 -5.52 -13.01 7.30
CA LEU A 48 -4.95 -13.67 6.11
C LEU A 48 -6.02 -14.47 5.33
N GLY A 49 -7.17 -14.70 5.96
CA GLY A 49 -8.38 -15.26 5.35
C GLY A 49 -8.39 -16.78 5.21
N VAL A 50 -7.63 -17.46 6.06
CA VAL A 50 -7.81 -18.86 6.40
C VAL A 50 -8.15 -18.93 7.88
N LYS A 51 -9.15 -19.75 8.23
CA LYS A 51 -9.59 -19.94 9.62
C LYS A 51 -8.44 -20.55 10.44
N GLY A 52 -8.25 -20.08 11.67
CA GLY A 52 -7.19 -20.56 12.56
C GLY A 52 -5.85 -19.82 12.44
N LEU A 53 -5.65 -18.98 11.41
CA LEU A 53 -4.48 -18.10 11.38
C LEU A 53 -4.71 -16.85 12.22
N TRP A 54 -3.71 -16.53 13.03
CA TRP A 54 -3.68 -15.31 13.82
C TRP A 54 -3.78 -14.06 12.93
N VAL A 55 -4.38 -13.02 13.49
CA VAL A 55 -4.49 -11.73 12.83
C VAL A 55 -3.10 -11.10 12.68
N ARG A 56 -2.86 -10.41 11.57
CA ARG A 56 -1.62 -9.66 11.34
C ARG A 56 -1.84 -8.17 11.56
N ASP A 57 -0.91 -7.56 12.27
CA ASP A 57 -0.87 -6.13 12.58
C ASP A 57 0.37 -5.53 11.89
N TRP A 58 0.16 -4.60 10.96
CA TRP A 58 1.19 -3.87 10.24
C TRP A 58 1.25 -2.44 10.77
N ARG A 59 2.47 -1.97 11.01
CA ARG A 59 2.76 -0.64 11.57
C ARG A 59 3.84 0.00 10.75
N VAL A 60 3.43 0.91 9.87
CA VAL A 60 4.26 1.34 8.77
C VAL A 60 4.29 2.85 8.71
N LYS A 61 5.47 3.43 8.59
CA LYS A 61 5.65 4.83 8.25
C LYS A 61 5.80 4.94 6.74
N GLY A 62 4.81 5.55 6.10
CA GLY A 62 4.88 5.93 4.69
C GLY A 62 5.51 7.30 4.56
N THR A 63 6.52 7.44 3.71
CA THR A 63 7.16 8.71 3.35
C THR A 63 7.16 8.86 1.84
N TRP A 64 6.97 10.06 1.33
CA TRP A 64 7.19 10.36 -0.08
C TRP A 64 8.24 11.45 -0.26
N LYS A 65 8.98 11.38 -1.36
CA LYS A 65 10.03 12.33 -1.72
C LYS A 65 10.03 12.54 -3.23
N ARG A 66 10.35 13.76 -3.67
CA ARG A 66 10.67 14.06 -5.07
C ARG A 66 12.19 14.10 -5.27
N GLU A 67 12.65 13.48 -6.34
CA GLU A 67 14.05 13.52 -6.79
C GLU A 67 14.07 13.86 -8.28
N GLY A 68 14.39 15.12 -8.61
CA GLY A 68 14.20 15.61 -9.97
C GLY A 68 12.72 15.55 -10.38
N GLU A 69 12.43 14.89 -11.50
CA GLU A 69 11.05 14.66 -11.95
C GLU A 69 10.40 13.42 -11.33
N ASP A 70 11.19 12.55 -10.70
CA ASP A 70 10.72 11.30 -10.13
C ASP A 70 10.09 11.50 -8.75
N ILE A 71 9.11 10.65 -8.43
CA ILE A 71 8.53 10.59 -7.09
C ILE A 71 8.72 9.20 -6.51
N TRP A 72 9.27 9.16 -5.30
CA TRP A 72 9.39 7.97 -4.49
C TRP A 72 8.32 7.95 -3.41
N THR A 73 7.75 6.78 -3.17
CA THR A 73 6.99 6.49 -1.95
C THR A 73 7.57 5.27 -1.28
N VAL A 74 8.00 5.39 -0.03
CA VAL A 74 8.60 4.31 0.76
C VAL A 74 7.78 4.08 2.02
N TYR A 75 7.48 2.82 2.28
CA TYR A 75 6.73 2.33 3.42
C TYR A 75 7.62 1.36 4.19
N ASN A 76 8.02 1.74 5.41
CA ASN A 76 8.87 0.92 6.27
C ASN A 76 8.19 0.64 7.61
N ASP A 77 8.54 -0.48 8.23
CA ASP A 77 8.15 -0.76 9.61
C ASP A 77 8.58 0.37 10.54
N THR A 78 7.76 0.67 11.55
CA THR A 78 8.06 1.69 12.55
C THR A 78 7.60 1.27 13.94
N VAL A 79 8.43 1.54 14.95
CA VAL A 79 8.11 1.37 16.38
C VAL A 79 7.80 2.70 17.07
N GLU A 80 7.89 3.82 16.33
CA GLU A 80 7.79 5.20 16.85
C GLU A 80 6.49 5.47 17.63
N PHE A 81 5.44 4.68 17.41
CA PHE A 81 4.10 4.90 17.96
C PHE A 81 3.55 3.68 18.72
N ASP A 82 4.43 2.76 19.15
CA ASP A 82 4.00 1.54 19.80
C ASP A 82 3.38 1.79 21.19
N GLN A 83 3.81 2.83 21.90
CA GLN A 83 3.24 3.23 23.19
C GLN A 83 1.80 3.74 23.04
N ASP A 84 1.55 4.61 22.05
CA ASP A 84 0.23 5.17 21.79
C ASP A 84 -0.74 4.15 21.17
N HIS A 85 -0.19 3.19 20.43
CA HIS A 85 -0.95 2.16 19.74
C HIS A 85 -0.41 0.79 20.12
N PRO A 86 -0.61 0.26 21.34
CA PRO A 86 -0.06 -1.03 21.72
C PRO A 86 -0.54 -2.18 20.82
N LEU A 87 0.29 -3.22 20.70
CA LEU A 87 -0.09 -4.42 19.93
C LEU A 87 -1.28 -5.09 20.62
N VAL A 88 -2.33 -5.38 19.84
CA VAL A 88 -3.52 -6.00 20.42
C VAL A 88 -3.25 -7.48 20.73
N PRO A 89 -3.63 -7.97 21.93
CA PRO A 89 -3.50 -9.38 22.27
C PRO A 89 -4.09 -10.29 21.20
N GLY A 90 -3.35 -11.33 20.84
CA GLY A 90 -3.73 -12.26 19.78
C GLY A 90 -3.60 -11.71 18.36
N SER A 91 -2.78 -10.68 18.17
CA SER A 91 -2.26 -10.29 16.86
C SER A 91 -0.75 -10.53 16.78
N ILE A 92 -0.28 -10.76 15.55
CA ILE A 92 1.13 -10.95 15.25
C ILE A 92 1.59 -9.76 14.44
N ARG A 93 2.69 -9.14 14.88
CA ARG A 93 3.31 -8.04 14.15
C ARG A 93 3.93 -8.56 12.87
N ALA A 94 3.36 -8.16 11.73
CA ALA A 94 3.94 -8.40 10.43
C ALA A 94 4.94 -7.29 10.09
N SER A 95 5.85 -7.58 9.18
CA SER A 95 6.89 -6.68 8.71
C SER A 95 6.75 -6.46 7.20
N THR A 96 6.94 -5.22 6.76
CA THR A 96 6.91 -4.87 5.34
C THR A 96 7.86 -3.74 5.02
N VAL A 97 8.50 -3.86 3.86
CA VAL A 97 9.13 -2.74 3.16
C VAL A 97 8.53 -2.69 1.78
N THR A 98 7.92 -1.56 1.44
CA THR A 98 7.27 -1.35 0.15
C THR A 98 7.75 -0.04 -0.46
N THR A 99 8.20 -0.09 -1.70
CA THR A 99 8.68 1.08 -2.45
C THR A 99 7.90 1.21 -3.75
N TRP A 100 7.50 2.43 -4.04
CA TRP A 100 7.04 2.87 -5.34
C TRP A 100 8.00 3.91 -5.90
N LEU A 101 8.30 3.77 -7.18
CA LEU A 101 8.95 4.78 -8.00
C LEU A 101 8.00 5.16 -9.12
N TYR A 102 7.79 6.47 -9.29
CA TYR A 102 7.01 7.05 -10.37
C TYR A 102 7.91 7.90 -11.23
N GLU A 103 8.09 7.47 -12.49
CA GLU A 103 8.92 8.15 -13.48
C GLU A 103 8.00 8.74 -14.57
N PRO A 104 8.22 9.98 -15.01
CA PRO A 104 7.49 10.54 -16.13
C PRO A 104 7.81 9.77 -17.41
N MET A 105 6.80 9.55 -18.25
CA MET A 105 6.94 8.87 -19.53
C MET A 105 6.00 9.49 -20.56
N LYS A 106 6.29 9.26 -21.84
CA LYS A 106 5.37 9.56 -22.93
C LYS A 106 5.12 8.31 -23.76
N ILE A 107 3.89 8.15 -24.22
CA ILE A 107 3.51 7.12 -25.21
C ILE A 107 2.94 7.89 -26.41
N GLY A 108 3.77 8.08 -27.43
CA GLY A 108 3.49 9.10 -28.46
C GLY A 108 3.42 10.49 -27.83
N ASP A 109 2.34 11.22 -28.11
CA ASP A 109 2.09 12.56 -27.54
C ASP A 109 1.32 12.52 -26.21
N ILE A 110 0.97 11.33 -25.72
CA ILE A 110 0.19 11.17 -24.49
C ILE A 110 1.13 11.12 -23.28
N GLN A 111 0.88 11.99 -22.31
CA GLN A 111 1.56 11.94 -21.01
C GLN A 111 1.20 10.66 -20.24
N ALA A 112 2.23 9.90 -19.89
CA ALA A 112 2.14 8.66 -19.15
C ALA A 112 3.05 8.68 -17.90
N THR A 113 2.93 7.67 -17.06
CA THR A 113 3.78 7.46 -15.89
C THR A 113 4.18 6.00 -15.85
N LYS A 114 5.48 5.73 -15.73
CA LYS A 114 5.98 4.41 -15.38
C LYS A 114 5.96 4.30 -13.87
N ALA A 115 5.29 3.26 -13.37
CA ALA A 115 5.23 2.97 -11.93
C ALA A 115 5.94 1.65 -11.66
N THR A 116 7.02 1.68 -10.88
CA THR A 116 7.72 0.49 -10.41
C THR A 116 7.37 0.26 -8.94
N PHE A 117 6.98 -0.98 -8.63
CA PHE A 117 6.58 -1.39 -7.30
C PHE A 117 7.44 -2.55 -6.83
N ILE A 118 8.02 -2.42 -5.64
CA ILE A 118 8.78 -3.48 -4.97
C ILE A 118 8.22 -3.63 -3.56
N ALA A 119 7.88 -4.85 -3.18
CA ALA A 119 7.43 -5.16 -1.83
C ALA A 119 8.17 -6.39 -1.28
N ARG A 120 8.67 -6.26 -0.05
CA ARG A 120 9.19 -7.35 0.77
C ARG A 120 8.30 -7.47 1.99
N ILE A 121 7.71 -8.65 2.19
CA ILE A 121 6.68 -8.85 3.20
C ILE A 121 7.02 -10.09 4.00
N ASP A 122 7.09 -9.93 5.31
CA ASP A 122 7.24 -11.02 6.27
C ASP A 122 6.02 -11.02 7.18
N VAL A 123 5.12 -11.98 6.95
CA VAL A 123 3.93 -12.14 7.77
C VAL A 123 4.23 -12.80 9.11
N LYS A 124 5.45 -13.29 9.36
CA LYS A 124 5.89 -14.02 10.56
C LYS A 124 5.12 -15.32 10.80
N LEU A 125 5.78 -16.23 11.54
CA LEU A 125 5.35 -17.61 11.78
C LEU A 125 5.10 -18.42 10.51
N PHE A 126 4.82 -19.71 10.69
CA PHE A 126 4.49 -20.60 9.59
C PHE A 126 3.15 -20.20 8.94
N VAL A 127 3.21 -19.85 7.66
CA VAL A 127 2.05 -19.62 6.80
C VAL A 127 2.23 -20.45 5.53
N PRO A 128 1.29 -21.36 5.20
CA PRO A 128 1.37 -22.18 3.99
C PRO A 128 1.59 -21.36 2.70
N ASN A 129 2.43 -21.87 1.80
CA ASN A 129 2.78 -21.21 0.53
C ASN A 129 1.55 -20.83 -0.31
N VAL A 130 0.50 -21.66 -0.32
CA VAL A 130 -0.76 -21.36 -1.03
C VAL A 130 -1.40 -20.06 -0.55
N ILE A 131 -1.28 -19.76 0.75
CA ILE A 131 -1.80 -18.52 1.34
C ILE A 131 -0.88 -17.36 0.97
N MET A 132 0.45 -17.55 1.06
CA MET A 132 1.42 -16.54 0.65
C MET A 132 1.23 -16.14 -0.83
N ASN A 133 0.98 -17.10 -1.72
CA ASN A 133 0.70 -16.83 -3.13
C ASN A 133 -0.58 -16.01 -3.33
N LYS A 134 -1.65 -16.31 -2.60
CA LYS A 134 -2.88 -15.51 -2.63
C LYS A 134 -2.66 -14.08 -2.12
N LEU A 135 -1.83 -13.90 -1.09
CA LEU A 135 -1.47 -12.59 -0.58
C LEU A 135 -0.65 -11.81 -1.61
N ALA A 136 0.34 -12.43 -2.26
CA ALA A 136 1.15 -11.82 -3.31
C ALA A 136 0.29 -11.29 -4.46
N VAL A 137 -0.69 -12.07 -4.93
CA VAL A 137 -1.68 -11.61 -5.93
C VAL A 137 -2.47 -10.41 -5.41
N GLY A 138 -2.84 -10.41 -4.13
CA GLY A 138 -3.49 -9.27 -3.47
C GLY A 138 -2.65 -8.00 -3.52
N PHE A 139 -1.33 -8.08 -3.33
CA PHE A 139 -0.42 -6.95 -3.46
C PHE A 139 -0.29 -6.48 -4.92
N ALA A 140 -0.17 -7.41 -5.86
CA ALA A 140 -0.13 -7.08 -7.30
C ALA A 140 -1.41 -6.38 -7.78
N ASN A 141 -2.57 -6.71 -7.20
CA ASN A 141 -3.83 -6.03 -7.50
C ASN A 141 -3.81 -4.52 -7.19
N ASN A 142 -2.93 -4.05 -6.30
CA ASN A 142 -2.77 -2.61 -6.06
C ASN A 142 -2.24 -1.89 -7.31
N MET A 143 -1.28 -2.51 -8.03
CA MET A 143 -0.76 -1.97 -9.29
C MET A 143 -1.87 -1.94 -10.36
N ILE A 144 -2.67 -3.01 -10.45
CA ILE A 144 -3.80 -3.09 -11.38
C ILE A 144 -4.84 -2.01 -11.06
N ALA A 145 -5.16 -1.79 -9.78
CA ALA A 145 -6.11 -0.77 -9.36
C ALA A 145 -5.62 0.64 -9.70
N LEU A 146 -4.33 0.93 -9.46
CA LEU A 146 -3.72 2.19 -9.86
C LEU A 146 -3.81 2.40 -11.37
N ARG A 147 -3.44 1.40 -12.18
CA ARG A 147 -3.53 1.46 -13.64
C ARG A 147 -4.96 1.74 -14.09
N LYS A 148 -5.93 0.95 -13.61
CA LYS A 148 -7.35 1.09 -13.97
C LYS A 148 -7.94 2.44 -13.58
N LYS A 149 -7.48 3.04 -12.48
CA LYS A 149 -7.96 4.36 -12.04
C LYS A 149 -7.66 5.46 -13.06
N PHE A 150 -6.54 5.37 -13.75
CA PHE A 150 -6.07 6.37 -14.72
C PHE A 150 -6.12 5.86 -16.17
N ASP A 151 -6.75 4.71 -16.38
CA ASP A 151 -6.92 4.12 -17.69
C ASP A 151 -7.97 4.91 -18.48
N LYS A 152 -7.54 5.57 -19.56
CA LYS A 152 -8.40 6.34 -20.46
C LYS A 152 -8.65 5.63 -21.79
N THR A 153 -8.30 4.34 -21.92
CA THR A 153 -8.37 3.63 -23.21
C THR A 153 -9.79 3.61 -23.81
N LYS A 154 -10.83 3.78 -22.99
CA LYS A 154 -12.24 3.87 -23.44
C LYS A 154 -12.71 5.26 -23.85
N GLU A 155 -11.94 6.30 -23.59
CA GLU A 155 -12.27 7.70 -23.94
C GLU A 155 -11.69 8.10 -25.32
N ILE A 156 -10.86 7.23 -25.91
CA ILE A 156 -10.14 7.45 -27.18
C ILE A 156 -10.76 6.61 -28.31
N GLY A 157 -11.95 6.03 -28.07
CA GLY A 157 -12.68 5.16 -29.01
C GLY A 157 -14.01 5.74 -29.43
#